data_AF-A0A3N5QMK7-F1
#
_entry.id   AF-A0A3N5QMK7-F1
#
_cell.length_a   1.000
_cell.length_b   1.000
_cell.length_c   1.000
_cell.angle_alpha   90.00
_cell.angle_beta   90.00
_cell.angle_gamma   90.00
#
_symmetry.space_group_name_H-M   'P 1'
#
loop_
_entity.id
_entity.type
_entity.pdbx_description
1 polymer ?
#
loop_
_entity_poly.entity_id
_entity_poly.type
_entity_poly.pdbx_seq_one_letter_code
_entity_poly.pdbx_strand_id
1 'polypeptide(L)'
;MNDISGTVGNSDNAEIIKNLQERLSQLEKQLSIQGSSSEKEEIPSLDIPKKDDDELEFRISEFWLPKLGIFVFIVGVIFCLTLPFEGIHATIPSICGYALALAIMFLGFHTKKSFEQLSGYFIGGSAAIAYLSTLRLYFFGTETVLGSWVVELLGLLFVVSTTLWYAVKNKSVYLAALGIFLGYFNALTIESFYLFFIAIFASSSFSVYLFLKNKWQSLLVFAIVLAYLTHFVWFVGNPFFQNTFELLKNEVNLFFILGYVSIFGFGILKRRENSSEEFLDIVSSLLNSAAGYGLFLIITLLNTSPYFGTLHLIAAVVFLTFAILFWVREKSLYSTFIYAMTGYAALSVAIIFQFDKPMNMILLCWQSLLVLSTAVWFKSRFIIVTNFIIFMLVLIAYLVSYWTLQVEAISFGLTALISARILNWQKDRLELKTEQMRNAYLIIALFWIPYVFYCVFPSVYVGLSLLLLSLAYFSMSKILKNLKYRWMAVMTLLITVFYLMVFGITNPDTTYKIISFLAAGIVLILTSAAYSRIKAKTIKKV
;
A
#
# COMPACT_ATOMS: atom_id res chain seq x y z
N MET A 1 2.82 -10.97 -31.93
CA MET A 1 4.14 -10.88 -32.61
C MET A 1 5.13 -10.35 -31.60
N ASN A 2 5.43 -11.12 -30.56
CA ASN A 2 6.18 -12.38 -30.49
C ASN A 2 7.61 -12.11 -30.07
N ASP A 3 7.88 -12.60 -28.86
CA ASP A 3 9.10 -13.25 -28.40
C ASP A 3 10.35 -12.40 -28.24
N ILE A 4 10.36 -11.67 -27.13
CA ILE A 4 11.57 -11.39 -26.36
C ILE A 4 11.69 -12.48 -25.29
N SER A 5 12.33 -13.59 -25.63
CA SER A 5 12.88 -14.56 -24.67
C SER A 5 14.41 -14.40 -24.66
N GLY A 6 14.89 -13.53 -23.77
CA GLY A 6 16.31 -13.42 -23.46
C GLY A 6 16.75 -14.59 -22.60
N THR A 7 17.22 -15.66 -23.25
CA THR A 7 18.23 -16.60 -22.75
C THR A 7 19.61 -15.91 -22.66
N VAL A 8 19.66 -14.74 -22.01
CA VAL A 8 20.91 -13.97 -21.82
C VAL A 8 21.38 -14.23 -20.40
N GLY A 9 22.19 -15.26 -20.23
CA GLY A 9 22.73 -15.65 -18.92
C GLY A 9 23.75 -16.78 -18.94
N ASN A 10 23.90 -17.53 -20.05
CA ASN A 10 24.84 -18.66 -20.11
C ASN A 10 26.06 -18.44 -21.02
N SER A 11 25.96 -17.62 -22.07
CA SER A 11 27.09 -17.34 -22.97
C SER A 11 28.16 -16.49 -22.29
N ASP A 12 27.75 -15.43 -21.60
CA ASP A 12 28.67 -14.48 -20.96
C ASP A 12 29.41 -15.15 -19.79
N ASN A 13 28.74 -16.03 -19.06
CA ASN A 13 29.35 -16.79 -17.96
C ASN A 13 30.40 -17.80 -18.47
N ALA A 14 30.16 -18.45 -19.60
CA ALA A 14 31.13 -19.36 -20.20
C ALA A 14 32.39 -18.63 -20.69
N GLU A 15 32.21 -17.42 -21.24
CA GLU A 15 33.32 -16.57 -21.70
C GLU A 15 34.14 -16.02 -20.53
N ILE A 16 33.48 -15.63 -19.43
CA ILE A 16 34.14 -15.22 -18.17
C ILE A 16 34.95 -16.38 -17.56
N ILE A 17 34.38 -17.59 -17.51
CA ILE A 17 35.08 -18.77 -16.97
C ILE A 17 36.31 -19.11 -17.80
N LYS A 18 36.20 -19.03 -19.14
CA LYS A 18 37.34 -19.27 -20.04
C LYS A 18 38.46 -18.25 -19.84
N ASN A 19 38.10 -16.96 -19.70
CA ASN A 19 39.06 -15.89 -19.45
C ASN A 19 39.76 -16.05 -18.08
N LEU A 20 39.00 -16.48 -17.05
CA LEU A 20 39.56 -16.78 -15.73
C LEU A 20 40.52 -17.97 -15.77
N GLN A 21 40.19 -19.04 -16.48
CA GLN A 21 41.07 -20.21 -16.66
C GLN A 21 42.36 -19.84 -17.41
N GLU A 22 42.27 -19.02 -18.46
CA GLU A 22 43.45 -18.54 -19.19
C GLU A 22 44.35 -17.69 -18.29
N ARG A 23 43.80 -16.79 -17.48
CA ARG A 23 44.56 -16.01 -16.49
C ARG A 23 45.21 -16.87 -15.42
N LEU A 24 44.50 -17.88 -14.92
CA LEU A 24 45.03 -18.82 -13.93
C LEU A 24 46.19 -19.63 -14.51
N SER A 25 46.07 -20.09 -15.76
CA SER A 25 47.15 -20.80 -16.45
C SER A 25 48.39 -19.94 -16.70
N GLN A 26 48.22 -18.63 -16.93
CA GLN A 26 49.33 -17.68 -17.06
C GLN A 26 50.01 -17.42 -15.72
N LEU A 27 49.24 -17.34 -14.63
CA LEU A 27 49.77 -17.20 -13.26
C LEU A 27 50.52 -18.46 -12.81
N GLU A 28 50.01 -19.66 -13.10
CA GLU A 28 50.68 -20.93 -12.80
C GLU A 28 52.01 -21.07 -13.54
N LYS A 29 52.09 -20.62 -14.80
CA LYS A 29 53.34 -20.54 -15.57
C LYS A 29 54.34 -19.55 -14.97
N GLN A 30 53.88 -18.38 -14.51
CA GLN A 30 54.75 -17.38 -13.87
C GLN A 30 55.27 -17.83 -12.49
N LEU A 31 54.51 -18.68 -11.78
CA LEU A 31 54.86 -19.16 -10.45
C LEU A 31 55.66 -20.48 -10.44
N SER A 32 56.01 -21.02 -11.62
CA SER A 32 56.76 -22.27 -11.78
C SER A 32 56.20 -23.45 -10.96
N ILE A 33 54.87 -23.53 -10.85
CA ILE A 33 54.22 -24.67 -10.19
C ILE A 33 54.19 -25.82 -11.21
N GLN A 34 55.20 -26.68 -11.16
CA GLN A 34 55.19 -27.94 -11.89
C GLN A 34 54.15 -28.87 -11.25
N GLY A 35 53.17 -29.30 -12.05
CA GLY A 35 52.21 -30.33 -11.66
C GLY A 35 52.95 -31.60 -11.26
N SER A 36 52.83 -31.97 -9.98
CA SER A 36 53.31 -33.25 -9.47
C SER A 36 52.49 -34.37 -10.11
N SER A 37 53.12 -35.12 -11.01
CA SER A 37 52.62 -36.36 -11.56
C SER A 37 52.64 -37.46 -10.49
N SER A 38 51.44 -37.94 -10.16
CA SER A 38 51.10 -39.32 -9.75
C SER A 38 52.24 -40.19 -9.20
N GLU A 39 52.36 -40.24 -7.88
CA GLU A 39 52.97 -41.36 -7.17
C GLU A 39 51.94 -41.86 -6.15
N LYS A 40 51.66 -43.17 -6.17
CA LYS A 40 50.70 -43.84 -5.28
C LYS A 40 51.22 -43.80 -3.85
N GLU A 41 50.87 -42.76 -3.11
CA GLU A 41 50.80 -42.85 -1.65
C GLU A 41 49.41 -43.36 -1.30
N GLU A 42 49.34 -44.51 -0.60
CA GLU A 42 48.17 -44.92 0.15
C GLU A 42 47.89 -43.86 1.21
N ILE A 43 47.08 -42.88 0.83
CA ILE A 43 46.44 -41.97 1.77
C ILE A 43 45.59 -42.87 2.68
N PRO A 44 45.80 -42.87 4.01
CA PRO A 44 44.92 -43.59 4.92
C PRO A 44 43.50 -43.13 4.60
N SER A 45 42.57 -44.07 4.44
CA SER A 45 41.16 -43.75 4.18
C SER A 45 40.73 -42.69 5.18
N LEU A 46 40.74 -41.43 4.76
CA LEU A 46 40.01 -40.37 5.41
C LEU A 46 38.59 -40.86 5.30
N ASP A 47 38.06 -41.35 6.42
CA ASP A 47 36.63 -41.43 6.67
C ASP A 47 36.12 -40.02 6.36
N ILE A 48 35.72 -39.80 5.11
CA ILE A 48 34.82 -38.72 4.76
C ILE A 48 33.57 -39.13 5.52
N PRO A 49 33.21 -38.46 6.62
CA PRO A 49 32.03 -38.85 7.37
C PRO A 49 30.87 -38.80 6.38
N LYS A 50 30.15 -39.90 6.28
CA LYS A 50 28.96 -40.08 5.46
C LYS A 50 27.91 -39.10 5.97
N LYS A 51 27.99 -37.85 5.53
CA LYS A 51 27.07 -36.79 5.91
C LYS A 51 25.95 -36.77 4.89
N ASP A 52 24.78 -37.30 5.27
CA ASP A 52 23.48 -36.60 5.12
C ASP A 52 22.22 -37.48 5.30
N ASP A 53 22.27 -38.76 5.66
CA ASP A 53 21.03 -39.48 6.04
C ASP A 53 20.80 -39.45 7.56
N ASP A 54 21.81 -39.80 8.37
CA ASP A 54 21.68 -39.81 9.84
C ASP A 54 21.49 -38.41 10.44
N GLU A 55 22.06 -37.37 9.83
CA GLU A 55 21.91 -35.98 10.31
C GLU A 55 20.58 -35.35 9.89
N LEU A 56 20.03 -35.75 8.74
CA LEU A 56 18.67 -35.44 8.34
C LEU A 56 17.66 -36.19 9.21
N GLU A 57 17.88 -37.49 9.46
CA GLU A 57 17.06 -38.30 10.35
C GLU A 57 17.10 -37.77 11.79
N PHE A 58 18.28 -37.37 12.29
CA PHE A 58 18.44 -36.72 13.58
C PHE A 58 17.75 -35.35 13.65
N ARG A 59 17.86 -34.51 12.60
CA ARG A 59 17.13 -33.23 12.54
C ARG A 59 15.62 -33.40 12.44
N ILE A 60 15.14 -34.41 11.70
CA ILE A 60 13.72 -34.72 11.58
C ILE A 60 13.19 -35.25 12.92
N SER A 61 13.93 -36.14 13.57
CA SER A 61 13.53 -36.72 14.85
C SER A 61 13.61 -35.75 16.03
N GLU A 62 14.61 -34.87 16.09
CA GLU A 62 14.76 -33.91 17.18
C GLU A 62 13.88 -32.65 17.00
N PHE A 63 13.71 -32.15 15.77
CA PHE A 63 13.00 -30.87 15.54
C PHE A 63 11.59 -31.01 14.97
N TRP A 64 11.29 -32.02 14.15
CA TRP A 64 9.98 -32.16 13.49
C TRP A 64 9.03 -33.05 14.29
N LEU A 65 9.51 -34.18 14.81
CA LEU A 65 8.69 -35.16 15.54
C LEU A 65 8.00 -34.56 16.79
N PRO A 66 8.66 -33.76 17.64
CA PRO A 66 8.00 -33.09 18.76
C PRO A 66 6.94 -32.06 18.32
N LYS A 67 7.20 -31.31 17.24
CA LYS A 67 6.23 -30.34 16.69
C LYS A 67 5.00 -31.02 16.11
N LEU A 68 5.20 -32.14 15.39
CA LEU A 68 4.12 -32.96 14.85
C LEU A 68 3.30 -33.59 15.97
N GLY A 69 3.96 -34.11 17.02
CA GLY A 69 3.31 -34.66 18.20
C GLY A 69 2.45 -33.62 18.94
N ILE A 70 2.97 -32.42 19.16
CA ILE A 70 2.20 -31.30 19.74
C ILE A 70 1.01 -30.94 18.84
N PHE A 71 1.19 -30.89 17.52
CA PHE A 71 0.12 -30.59 16.58
C PHE A 71 -1.00 -31.64 16.62
N VAL A 72 -0.66 -32.92 16.51
CA VAL A 72 -1.64 -34.03 16.57
C VAL A 72 -2.36 -34.04 17.93
N PHE A 73 -1.63 -33.79 19.02
CA PHE A 73 -2.21 -33.68 20.35
C PHE A 73 -3.22 -32.54 20.45
N ILE A 74 -2.88 -31.33 19.96
CA ILE A 74 -3.79 -30.18 19.94
C ILE A 74 -5.04 -30.50 19.11
N VAL A 75 -4.88 -31.09 17.94
CA VAL A 75 -6.00 -31.51 17.09
C VAL A 75 -6.90 -32.51 17.82
N GLY A 76 -6.32 -33.51 18.50
CA GLY A 76 -7.06 -34.47 19.31
C GLY A 76 -7.83 -33.81 20.45
N VAL A 77 -7.22 -32.84 21.14
CA VAL A 77 -7.89 -32.06 22.19
C VAL A 77 -9.01 -31.20 21.62
N ILE A 78 -8.82 -30.57 20.46
CA ILE A 78 -9.86 -29.81 19.77
C ILE A 78 -11.05 -30.71 19.48
N PHE A 79 -10.85 -31.87 18.83
CA PHE A 79 -11.94 -32.81 18.53
C PHE A 79 -12.64 -33.30 19.80
N CYS A 80 -11.88 -33.64 20.85
CA CYS A 80 -12.45 -34.04 22.13
C CYS A 80 -13.30 -32.91 22.74
N LEU A 81 -12.90 -31.65 22.57
CA LEU A 81 -13.60 -30.49 23.10
C LEU A 81 -14.68 -29.90 22.17
N THR A 82 -14.76 -30.28 20.89
CA THR A 82 -15.81 -29.78 19.98
C THR A 82 -16.86 -30.81 19.61
N LEU A 83 -16.57 -32.11 19.69
CA LEU A 83 -17.54 -33.14 19.31
C LEU A 83 -18.64 -33.31 20.38
N PRO A 84 -19.92 -33.43 19.97
CA PRO A 84 -21.01 -33.80 20.86
C PRO A 84 -20.89 -35.29 21.21
N PHE A 85 -20.86 -35.61 22.51
CA PHE A 85 -20.87 -37.00 22.98
C PHE A 85 -22.27 -37.36 23.46
N GLU A 86 -22.91 -38.31 22.79
CA GLU A 86 -24.21 -38.82 23.19
C GLU A 86 -24.10 -39.58 24.54
N GLY A 87 -24.98 -39.25 25.49
CA GLY A 87 -25.06 -39.93 26.81
C GLY A 87 -24.12 -39.42 27.90
N ILE A 88 -23.25 -38.44 27.63
CA ILE A 88 -22.33 -37.84 28.60
C ILE A 88 -22.80 -36.42 28.95
N HIS A 89 -22.92 -36.09 30.24
CA HIS A 89 -23.30 -34.74 30.69
C HIS A 89 -22.35 -33.67 30.14
N ALA A 90 -22.90 -32.56 29.63
CA ALA A 90 -22.17 -31.55 28.87
C ALA A 90 -20.96 -30.93 29.60
N THR A 91 -20.93 -30.99 30.93
CA THR A 91 -19.82 -30.48 31.78
C THR A 91 -18.58 -31.37 31.81
N ILE A 92 -18.72 -32.68 31.62
CA ILE A 92 -17.64 -33.64 31.86
C ILE A 92 -16.43 -33.39 30.94
N PRO A 93 -16.61 -33.21 29.61
CA PRO A 93 -15.49 -32.93 28.72
C PRO A 93 -14.78 -31.60 29.03
N SER A 94 -15.53 -30.56 29.43
CA SER A 94 -14.95 -29.27 29.84
C SER A 94 -14.14 -29.40 31.14
N ILE A 95 -14.60 -30.17 32.13
CA ILE A 95 -13.84 -30.45 33.37
C ILE A 95 -12.54 -31.19 33.05
N CYS A 96 -12.61 -32.23 32.21
CA CYS A 96 -11.42 -32.94 31.74
C CYS A 96 -10.45 -32.00 31.01
N GLY A 97 -10.99 -31.09 30.17
CA GLY A 97 -10.20 -30.08 29.48
C GLY A 97 -9.48 -29.11 30.42
N TYR A 98 -10.14 -28.62 31.48
CA TYR A 98 -9.49 -27.81 32.51
C TYR A 98 -8.44 -28.59 33.30
N ALA A 99 -8.73 -29.86 33.67
CA ALA A 99 -7.77 -30.70 34.35
C ALA A 99 -6.51 -30.93 33.50
N LEU A 100 -6.69 -31.17 32.20
CA LEU A 100 -5.61 -31.31 31.23
C LEU A 100 -4.81 -30.00 31.08
N ALA A 101 -5.50 -28.86 30.99
CA ALA A 101 -4.86 -27.55 30.92
C ALA A 101 -3.98 -27.30 32.16
N LEU A 102 -4.47 -27.61 33.37
CA LEU A 102 -3.70 -27.49 34.61
C LEU A 102 -2.49 -28.42 34.65
N ALA A 103 -2.63 -29.67 34.19
CA ALA A 103 -1.53 -30.63 34.11
C ALA A 103 -0.43 -30.16 33.15
N ILE A 104 -0.82 -29.68 31.96
CA ILE A 104 0.12 -29.14 30.96
C ILE A 104 0.78 -27.86 31.47
N MET A 105 0.03 -26.99 32.15
CA MET A 105 0.58 -25.77 32.76
C MET A 105 1.61 -26.11 33.85
N PHE A 106 1.34 -27.11 34.70
CA PHE A 106 2.27 -27.59 35.71
C PHE A 106 3.56 -28.15 35.10
N LEU A 107 3.44 -28.98 34.05
CA LEU A 107 4.57 -29.48 33.27
C LEU A 107 5.38 -28.32 32.66
N GLY A 108 4.70 -27.31 32.13
CA GLY A 108 5.32 -26.09 31.60
C GLY A 108 6.16 -25.35 32.65
N PHE A 109 5.67 -25.21 33.88
CA PHE A 109 6.45 -24.58 34.95
C PHE A 109 7.63 -25.43 35.44
N HIS A 110 7.46 -26.76 35.50
CA HIS A 110 8.52 -27.65 35.95
C HIS A 110 9.67 -27.75 34.93
N THR A 111 9.34 -27.82 33.64
CA THR A 111 10.32 -27.94 32.55
C THR A 111 11.03 -26.64 32.20
N LYS A 112 10.59 -25.49 32.76
CA LYS A 112 11.17 -24.16 32.47
C LYS A 112 12.68 -24.07 32.75
N LYS A 113 13.18 -24.81 33.76
CA LYS A 113 14.61 -24.82 34.12
C LYS A 113 15.48 -25.65 33.16
N SER A 114 14.90 -26.63 32.48
CA SER A 114 15.64 -27.58 31.64
C SER A 114 15.46 -27.31 30.14
N PHE A 115 14.27 -26.82 29.72
CA PHE A 115 13.93 -26.57 28.32
C PHE A 115 13.04 -25.32 28.18
N GLU A 116 13.68 -24.15 28.07
CA GLU A 116 12.97 -22.86 28.04
C GLU A 116 11.99 -22.74 26.86
N GLN A 117 12.38 -23.20 25.65
CA GLN A 117 11.51 -23.18 24.47
C GLN A 117 10.30 -24.11 24.63
N LEU A 118 10.50 -25.32 25.15
CA LEU A 118 9.42 -26.30 25.33
C LEU A 118 8.40 -25.85 26.40
N SER A 119 8.89 -25.25 27.49
CA SER A 119 8.05 -24.64 28.53
C SER A 119 7.09 -23.59 27.97
N GLY A 120 7.56 -22.76 27.02
CA GLY A 120 6.73 -21.76 26.34
C GLY A 120 5.55 -22.37 25.57
N TYR A 121 5.78 -23.47 24.84
CA TYR A 121 4.73 -24.18 24.11
C TYR A 121 3.70 -24.82 25.06
N PHE A 122 4.13 -25.42 26.18
CA PHE A 122 3.19 -25.99 27.15
C PHE A 122 2.32 -24.91 27.79
N ILE A 123 2.89 -23.77 28.17
CA ILE A 123 2.10 -22.68 28.77
C ILE A 123 1.11 -22.11 27.75
N GLY A 124 1.53 -21.85 26.51
CA GLY A 124 0.62 -21.42 25.45
C GLY A 124 -0.48 -22.45 25.15
N GLY A 125 -0.11 -23.73 25.07
CA GLY A 125 -1.05 -24.84 24.88
C GLY A 125 -2.07 -24.94 26.01
N SER A 126 -1.65 -24.82 27.27
CA SER A 126 -2.56 -24.83 28.42
C SER A 126 -3.57 -23.69 28.36
N ALA A 127 -3.16 -22.49 27.96
CA ALA A 127 -4.05 -21.35 27.80
C ALA A 127 -5.09 -21.58 26.68
N ALA A 128 -4.66 -22.14 25.54
CA ALA A 128 -5.57 -22.48 24.44
C ALA A 128 -6.59 -23.56 24.84
N ILE A 129 -6.17 -24.59 25.56
CA ILE A 129 -7.05 -25.67 26.03
C ILE A 129 -8.05 -25.14 27.07
N ALA A 130 -7.61 -24.30 28.01
CA ALA A 130 -8.49 -23.66 28.97
C ALA A 130 -9.54 -22.76 28.28
N TYR A 131 -9.13 -22.01 27.25
CA TYR A 131 -10.03 -21.20 26.44
C TYR A 131 -11.09 -22.06 25.72
N LEU A 132 -10.67 -23.12 25.03
CA LEU A 132 -11.58 -24.05 24.34
C LEU A 132 -12.55 -24.74 25.30
N SER A 133 -12.07 -25.10 26.50
CA SER A 133 -12.87 -25.73 27.55
C SER A 133 -13.95 -24.78 28.09
N THR A 134 -13.62 -23.48 28.17
CA THR A 134 -14.58 -22.42 28.52
C THR A 134 -15.63 -22.26 27.42
N LEU A 135 -15.19 -22.20 26.17
CA LEU A 135 -16.08 -22.00 25.03
C LEU A 135 -17.04 -23.18 24.80
N ARG A 136 -16.59 -24.41 25.07
CA ARG A 136 -17.45 -25.61 25.02
C ARG A 136 -18.65 -25.54 25.95
N LEU A 137 -18.50 -24.95 27.14
CA LEU A 137 -19.59 -24.86 28.13
C LEU A 137 -20.83 -24.11 27.60
N TYR A 138 -20.65 -23.31 26.55
CA TYR A 138 -21.69 -22.47 25.98
C TYR A 138 -22.08 -22.85 24.54
N PHE A 139 -21.11 -23.15 23.65
CA PHE A 139 -21.42 -23.33 22.22
C PHE A 139 -21.45 -24.78 21.71
N PHE A 140 -20.69 -25.71 22.31
CA PHE A 140 -20.42 -27.03 21.72
C PHE A 140 -21.00 -28.20 22.53
N GLY A 141 -21.97 -27.94 23.41
CA GLY A 141 -22.71 -28.94 24.18
C GLY A 141 -24.13 -29.18 23.66
N THR A 142 -24.70 -30.35 23.93
CA THR A 142 -26.11 -30.65 23.66
C THR A 142 -27.08 -29.84 24.53
N GLU A 143 -26.60 -29.41 25.70
CA GLU A 143 -27.28 -28.49 26.61
C GLU A 143 -26.29 -27.38 27.02
N THR A 144 -26.77 -26.13 27.07
CA THR A 144 -25.99 -25.01 27.59
C THR A 144 -25.90 -25.12 29.11
N VAL A 145 -24.70 -25.37 29.63
CA VAL A 145 -24.49 -25.55 31.08
C VAL A 145 -24.69 -24.22 31.82
N LEU A 146 -24.27 -23.12 31.20
CA LEU A 146 -24.39 -21.77 31.73
C LEU A 146 -25.32 -20.96 30.82
N GLY A 147 -26.47 -20.55 31.35
CA GLY A 147 -27.49 -19.83 30.56
C GLY A 147 -27.25 -18.32 30.39
N SER A 148 -26.14 -17.76 30.90
CA SER A 148 -25.87 -16.32 30.86
C SER A 148 -24.63 -15.99 30.03
N TRP A 149 -24.83 -15.28 28.91
CA TRP A 149 -23.79 -14.75 28.03
C TRP A 149 -22.76 -13.88 28.77
N VAL A 150 -23.15 -13.24 29.90
CA VAL A 150 -22.24 -12.42 30.72
C VAL A 150 -21.21 -13.30 31.44
N VAL A 151 -21.63 -14.45 31.97
CA VAL A 151 -20.74 -15.37 32.69
C VAL A 151 -19.72 -15.97 31.72
N GLU A 152 -20.16 -16.30 30.51
CA GLU A 152 -19.28 -16.76 29.44
C GLU A 152 -18.22 -15.70 29.08
N LEU A 153 -18.66 -14.47 28.78
CA LEU A 153 -17.77 -13.37 28.44
C LEU A 153 -16.72 -13.12 29.55
N LEU A 154 -17.14 -13.15 30.82
CA LEU A 154 -16.24 -12.98 31.96
C LEU A 154 -15.25 -14.15 32.07
N GLY A 155 -15.69 -15.39 31.82
CA GLY A 155 -14.82 -16.57 31.82
C GLY A 155 -13.74 -16.49 30.74
N LEU A 156 -14.14 -16.16 29.51
CA LEU A 156 -13.20 -16.01 28.38
C LEU A 156 -12.23 -14.84 28.62
N LEU A 157 -12.73 -13.70 29.12
CA LEU A 157 -11.89 -12.57 29.49
C LEU A 157 -10.90 -12.90 30.61
N PHE A 158 -11.28 -13.75 31.57
CA PHE A 158 -10.37 -14.22 32.62
C PHE A 158 -9.21 -15.03 32.04
N VAL A 159 -9.48 -15.97 31.12
CA VAL A 159 -8.43 -16.76 30.45
C VAL A 159 -7.52 -15.86 29.61
N VAL A 160 -8.09 -14.91 28.86
CA VAL A 160 -7.32 -13.94 28.07
C VAL A 160 -6.43 -13.06 28.97
N SER A 161 -7.00 -12.53 30.06
CA SER A 161 -6.30 -11.63 30.98
C SER A 161 -5.15 -12.32 31.71
N THR A 162 -5.36 -13.56 32.19
CA THR A 162 -4.32 -14.36 32.84
C THR A 162 -3.18 -14.70 31.88
N THR A 163 -3.50 -15.04 30.63
CA THR A 163 -2.51 -15.29 29.56
C THR A 163 -1.68 -14.04 29.26
N LEU A 164 -2.33 -12.88 29.09
CA LEU A 164 -1.66 -11.61 28.82
C LEU A 164 -0.82 -11.12 30.00
N TRP A 165 -1.32 -11.27 31.23
CA TRP A 165 -0.56 -10.95 32.44
C TRP A 165 0.71 -11.79 32.52
N TYR A 166 0.61 -13.11 32.30
CA TYR A 166 1.77 -13.99 32.30
C TYR A 166 2.74 -13.67 31.14
N ALA A 167 2.22 -13.32 29.96
CA ALA A 167 3.03 -12.94 28.80
C ALA A 167 3.86 -11.67 29.08
N VAL A 168 3.25 -10.64 29.67
CA VAL A 168 3.93 -9.39 30.02
C VAL A 168 4.96 -9.63 31.12
N LYS A 169 4.62 -10.43 32.16
CA LYS A 169 5.54 -10.77 33.25
C LYS A 169 6.79 -11.49 32.76
N ASN A 170 6.65 -12.39 31.79
CA ASN A 170 7.77 -13.16 31.24
C ASN A 170 8.38 -12.56 29.96
N LYS A 171 7.94 -11.36 29.54
CA LYS A 171 8.36 -10.69 28.31
C LYS A 171 8.27 -11.59 27.05
N SER A 172 7.27 -12.46 26.97
CA SER A 172 7.10 -13.39 25.84
C SER A 172 6.19 -12.80 24.77
N VAL A 173 6.75 -12.54 23.57
CA VAL A 173 6.00 -12.02 22.42
C VAL A 173 4.96 -13.01 21.93
N TYR A 174 5.33 -14.30 21.85
CA TYR A 174 4.44 -15.35 21.34
C TYR A 174 3.22 -15.57 22.23
N LEU A 175 3.42 -15.54 23.55
CA LEU A 175 2.30 -15.69 24.48
C LEU A 175 1.40 -14.45 24.50
N ALA A 176 1.97 -13.26 24.30
CA ALA A 176 1.19 -12.03 24.13
C ALA A 176 0.38 -12.07 22.83
N ALA A 177 0.97 -12.58 21.74
CA ALA A 177 0.28 -12.80 20.47
C ALA A 177 -0.88 -13.78 20.64
N LEU A 178 -0.68 -14.90 21.35
CA LEU A 178 -1.76 -15.83 21.67
C LEU A 178 -2.88 -15.16 22.48
N GLY A 179 -2.54 -14.41 23.54
CA GLY A 179 -3.54 -13.69 24.34
C GLY A 179 -4.33 -12.66 23.52
N ILE A 180 -3.67 -11.92 22.62
CA ILE A 180 -4.33 -10.98 21.70
C ILE A 180 -5.21 -11.72 20.69
N PHE A 181 -4.74 -12.85 20.13
CA PHE A 181 -5.53 -13.70 19.25
C PHE A 181 -6.80 -14.17 19.95
N LEU A 182 -6.69 -14.70 21.17
CA LEU A 182 -7.84 -15.12 21.97
C LEU A 182 -8.77 -13.94 22.29
N GLY A 183 -8.23 -12.74 22.53
CA GLY A 183 -9.03 -11.53 22.73
C GLY A 183 -9.87 -11.15 21.49
N TYR A 184 -9.30 -11.19 20.29
CA TYR A 184 -10.04 -10.96 19.05
C TYR A 184 -11.02 -12.10 18.73
N PHE A 185 -10.65 -13.34 19.03
CA PHE A 185 -11.54 -14.48 18.87
C PHE A 185 -12.73 -14.41 19.84
N ASN A 186 -12.52 -13.93 21.06
CA ASN A 186 -13.57 -13.64 22.03
C ASN A 186 -14.52 -12.53 21.55
N ALA A 187 -14.05 -11.59 20.72
CA ALA A 187 -14.97 -10.63 20.13
C ALA A 187 -16.01 -11.32 19.22
N LEU A 188 -15.65 -12.42 18.53
CA LEU A 188 -16.55 -13.15 17.65
C LEU A 188 -17.70 -13.87 18.37
N THR A 189 -17.62 -14.08 19.68
CA THR A 189 -18.72 -14.69 20.46
C THR A 189 -19.76 -13.66 20.88
N ILE A 190 -19.46 -12.36 20.78
CA ILE A 190 -20.35 -11.28 21.19
C ILE A 190 -21.41 -11.02 20.11
N GLU A 191 -22.67 -11.26 20.44
CA GLU A 191 -23.80 -11.00 19.54
C GLU A 191 -24.15 -9.50 19.42
N SER A 192 -23.90 -8.71 20.48
CA SER A 192 -24.23 -7.29 20.50
C SER A 192 -23.31 -6.49 19.57
N PHE A 193 -23.91 -5.81 18.59
CA PHE A 193 -23.23 -4.96 17.61
C PHE A 193 -22.20 -4.01 18.25
N TYR A 194 -22.59 -3.23 19.26
CA TYR A 194 -21.69 -2.23 19.84
C TYR A 194 -20.59 -2.87 20.69
N LEU A 195 -20.92 -3.90 21.47
CA LEU A 195 -19.93 -4.58 22.31
C LEU A 195 -18.88 -5.32 21.47
N PHE A 196 -19.28 -5.88 20.33
CA PHE A 196 -18.37 -6.50 19.36
C PHE A 196 -17.26 -5.54 18.93
N PHE A 197 -17.63 -4.35 18.41
CA PHE A 197 -16.63 -3.38 17.96
C PHE A 197 -15.85 -2.75 19.10
N ILE A 198 -16.47 -2.54 20.27
CA ILE A 198 -15.75 -2.08 21.47
C ILE A 198 -14.69 -3.10 21.88
N ALA A 199 -14.95 -4.40 21.79
CA ALA A 199 -13.97 -5.44 22.10
C ALA A 199 -12.77 -5.44 21.13
N ILE A 200 -13.00 -5.25 19.83
CA ILE A 200 -11.94 -5.09 18.82
C ILE A 200 -11.15 -3.79 19.10
N PHE A 201 -11.84 -2.68 19.41
CA PHE A 201 -11.22 -1.40 19.74
C PHE A 201 -10.32 -1.51 20.97
N ALA A 202 -10.80 -2.16 22.03
CA ALA A 202 -10.06 -2.40 23.26
C ALA A 202 -8.85 -3.31 23.02
N SER A 203 -9.02 -4.40 22.26
CA SER A 203 -7.93 -5.32 21.90
C SER A 203 -6.86 -4.64 21.04
N SER A 204 -7.26 -3.79 20.09
CA SER A 204 -6.37 -2.98 19.27
C SER A 204 -5.57 -1.99 20.13
N SER A 205 -6.26 -1.27 21.02
CA SER A 205 -5.64 -0.30 21.94
C SER A 205 -4.65 -0.95 22.89
N PHE A 206 -5.01 -2.12 23.44
CA PHE A 206 -4.14 -2.90 24.31
C PHE A 206 -2.92 -3.44 23.56
N SER A 207 -3.09 -3.90 22.32
CA SER A 207 -1.99 -4.34 21.45
C SER A 207 -0.99 -3.21 21.17
N VAL A 208 -1.49 -2.00 20.87
CA VAL A 208 -0.65 -0.80 20.72
C VAL A 208 0.06 -0.45 22.02
N TYR A 209 -0.61 -0.53 23.17
CA TYR A 209 0.03 -0.29 24.46
C TYR A 209 1.18 -1.27 24.73
N LEU A 210 0.98 -2.57 24.48
CA LEU A 210 2.04 -3.58 24.62
C LEU A 210 3.19 -3.35 23.65
N PHE A 211 2.88 -2.99 22.41
CA PHE A 211 3.88 -2.61 21.41
C PHE A 211 4.74 -1.43 21.90
N LEU A 212 4.12 -0.33 22.34
CA LEU A 212 4.84 0.87 22.80
C LEU A 212 5.67 0.59 24.06
N LYS A 213 5.15 -0.23 24.98
CA LYS A 213 5.83 -0.55 26.24
C LYS A 213 7.00 -1.51 26.06
N ASN A 214 6.83 -2.56 25.26
CA ASN A 214 7.77 -3.68 25.17
C ASN A 214 8.57 -3.72 23.86
N LYS A 215 8.29 -2.83 22.90
CA LYS A 215 8.90 -2.76 21.55
C LYS A 215 8.68 -4.00 20.68
N TRP A 216 7.54 -4.66 20.85
CA TRP A 216 7.21 -5.88 20.09
C TRP A 216 6.59 -5.53 18.73
N GLN A 217 7.40 -5.11 17.75
CA GLN A 217 6.94 -4.74 16.41
C GLN A 217 6.16 -5.85 15.72
N SER A 218 6.63 -7.10 15.78
CA SER A 218 5.94 -8.25 15.17
C SER A 218 4.53 -8.46 15.75
N LEU A 219 4.32 -8.10 17.03
CA LEU A 219 3.01 -8.17 17.66
C LEU A 219 2.04 -7.14 17.09
N LEU A 220 2.53 -5.93 16.77
CA LEU A 220 1.73 -4.88 16.16
C LEU A 220 1.23 -5.30 14.77
N VAL A 221 2.13 -5.83 13.94
CA VAL A 221 1.78 -6.38 12.60
C VAL A 221 0.71 -7.45 12.73
N PHE A 222 0.91 -8.40 13.65
CA PHE A 222 -0.06 -9.47 13.91
C PHE A 222 -1.43 -8.94 14.37
N ALA A 223 -1.44 -7.96 15.28
CA ALA A 223 -2.67 -7.35 15.78
C ALA A 223 -3.44 -6.58 14.71
N ILE A 224 -2.75 -5.90 13.79
CA ILE A 224 -3.36 -5.20 12.65
C ILE A 224 -4.11 -6.19 11.76
N VAL A 225 -3.48 -7.31 11.41
CA VAL A 225 -4.10 -8.36 10.58
C VAL A 225 -5.33 -8.94 11.26
N LEU A 226 -5.22 -9.28 12.56
CA LEU A 226 -6.34 -9.82 13.32
C LEU A 226 -7.51 -8.86 13.41
N ALA A 227 -7.28 -7.57 13.73
CA ALA A 227 -8.36 -6.60 13.87
C ALA A 227 -9.22 -6.50 12.61
N TYR A 228 -8.60 -6.39 11.44
CA TYR A 228 -9.32 -6.29 10.17
C TYR A 228 -9.94 -7.61 9.75
N LEU A 229 -9.30 -8.75 10.02
CA LEU A 229 -9.87 -10.07 9.75
C LEU A 229 -11.12 -10.32 10.62
N THR A 230 -11.05 -10.01 11.92
CA THR A 230 -12.20 -10.14 12.83
C THR A 230 -13.37 -9.26 12.39
N HIS A 231 -13.11 -8.01 11.97
CA HIS A 231 -14.16 -7.16 11.41
C HIS A 231 -14.74 -7.76 10.12
N PHE A 232 -13.89 -8.26 9.22
CA PHE A 232 -14.34 -8.90 7.98
C PHE A 232 -15.22 -10.13 8.24
N VAL A 233 -14.86 -10.98 9.21
CA VAL A 233 -15.68 -12.13 9.61
C VAL A 233 -17.06 -11.70 10.10
N TRP A 234 -17.15 -10.61 10.87
CA TRP A 234 -18.43 -10.03 11.25
C TRP A 234 -19.23 -9.53 10.05
N PHE A 235 -18.59 -8.84 9.10
CA PHE A 235 -19.27 -8.32 7.91
C PHE A 235 -19.92 -9.44 7.07
N VAL A 236 -19.33 -10.64 7.06
CA VAL A 236 -19.82 -11.80 6.32
C VAL A 236 -20.85 -12.63 7.12
N GLY A 237 -21.32 -12.13 8.27
CA GLY A 237 -22.37 -12.77 9.06
C GLY A 237 -21.87 -13.78 10.08
N ASN A 238 -20.58 -13.73 10.45
CA ASN A 238 -19.98 -14.61 11.44
C ASN A 238 -20.28 -16.12 11.22
N PRO A 239 -19.78 -16.70 10.11
CA PRO A 239 -20.11 -18.07 9.72
C PRO A 239 -19.69 -19.13 10.75
N PHE A 240 -18.78 -18.80 11.67
CA PHE A 240 -18.31 -19.72 12.71
C PHE A 240 -19.39 -20.06 13.74
N PHE A 241 -20.31 -19.13 14.03
CA PHE A 241 -21.32 -19.32 15.07
C PHE A 241 -22.75 -19.29 14.52
N GLN A 242 -22.99 -18.56 13.42
CA GLN A 242 -24.33 -18.38 12.87
C GLN A 242 -24.66 -19.31 11.68
N ASN A 243 -23.69 -20.12 11.22
CA ASN A 243 -23.82 -21.12 10.12
C ASN A 243 -24.48 -20.61 8.82
N THR A 244 -24.60 -19.29 8.67
CA THR A 244 -25.23 -18.62 7.54
C THR A 244 -24.29 -17.54 7.02
N PHE A 245 -24.18 -17.44 5.70
CA PHE A 245 -23.41 -16.39 5.05
C PHE A 245 -24.38 -15.27 4.66
N GLU A 246 -24.46 -14.26 5.51
CA GLU A 246 -25.29 -13.07 5.27
C GLU A 246 -24.47 -11.80 5.44
N LEU A 247 -24.49 -10.92 4.43
CA LEU A 247 -23.76 -9.66 4.50
C LEU A 247 -24.48 -8.69 5.44
N LEU A 248 -23.87 -8.43 6.60
CA LEU A 248 -24.43 -7.52 7.61
C LEU A 248 -24.24 -6.06 7.19
N LYS A 249 -25.36 -5.32 7.13
CA LYS A 249 -25.39 -3.93 6.68
C LYS A 249 -25.59 -2.98 7.85
N ASN A 250 -24.58 -2.19 8.18
CA ASN A 250 -24.69 -1.07 9.11
C ASN A 250 -23.60 -0.04 8.82
N GLU A 251 -23.97 1.21 8.57
CA GLU A 251 -23.02 2.28 8.24
C GLU A 251 -22.09 2.65 9.40
N VAL A 252 -22.51 2.41 10.65
CA VAL A 252 -21.72 2.73 11.86
C VAL A 252 -20.42 1.92 11.93
N ASN A 253 -20.39 0.72 11.32
CA ASN A 253 -19.20 -0.14 11.31
C ASN A 253 -17.99 0.57 10.65
N LEU A 254 -18.23 1.45 9.68
CA LEU A 254 -17.19 2.12 8.90
C LEU A 254 -16.39 3.09 9.76
N PHE A 255 -17.05 3.74 10.72
CA PHE A 255 -16.38 4.60 11.69
C PHE A 255 -15.47 3.81 12.63
N PHE A 256 -15.84 2.57 12.98
CA PHE A 256 -14.96 1.71 13.77
C PHE A 256 -13.70 1.31 12.99
N ILE A 257 -13.79 1.06 11.68
CA ILE A 257 -12.60 0.80 10.83
C ILE A 257 -11.66 2.00 10.86
N LEU A 258 -12.18 3.22 10.66
CA LEU A 258 -11.36 4.44 10.76
C LEU A 258 -10.81 4.65 12.17
N GLY A 259 -11.55 4.23 13.21
CA GLY A 259 -11.09 4.18 14.59
C GLY A 259 -9.87 3.26 14.78
N TYR A 260 -9.90 2.04 14.23
CA TYR A 260 -8.78 1.09 14.30
C TYR A 260 -7.57 1.60 13.51
N VAL A 261 -7.80 2.11 12.29
CA VAL A 261 -6.77 2.80 11.49
C VAL A 261 -6.09 3.87 12.34
N SER A 262 -6.88 4.65 13.08
CA SER A 262 -6.36 5.71 13.94
C SER A 262 -5.56 5.17 15.12
N ILE A 263 -6.05 4.14 15.83
CA ILE A 263 -5.34 3.52 16.95
C ILE A 263 -3.97 3.00 16.51
N PHE A 264 -3.93 2.19 15.46
CA PHE A 264 -2.68 1.62 14.96
C PHE A 264 -1.78 2.71 14.34
N GLY A 265 -2.36 3.69 13.64
CA GLY A 265 -1.64 4.84 13.10
C GLY A 265 -0.95 5.64 14.21
N PHE A 266 -1.64 5.92 15.32
CA PHE A 266 -1.05 6.57 16.50
C PHE A 266 0.02 5.69 17.17
N GLY A 267 -0.18 4.38 17.21
CA GLY A 267 0.81 3.43 17.69
C GLY A 267 2.12 3.53 16.90
N ILE A 268 2.02 3.42 15.57
CA ILE A 268 3.16 3.52 14.66
C ILE A 268 3.83 4.90 14.78
N LEU A 269 3.05 5.99 14.84
CA LEU A 269 3.57 7.36 14.98
C LEU A 269 4.30 7.61 16.31
N LYS A 270 3.93 6.91 17.38
CA LYS A 270 4.56 7.04 18.70
C LYS A 270 5.77 6.13 18.90
N ARG A 271 6.19 5.38 17.88
CA ARG A 271 7.43 4.60 17.96
C ARG A 271 8.62 5.51 18.30
N ARG A 272 9.65 4.93 18.92
CA ARG A 272 10.83 5.69 19.35
C ARG A 272 11.68 6.00 18.11
N GLU A 273 12.14 7.24 17.98
CA GLU A 273 12.94 7.73 16.84
C GLU A 273 14.15 6.83 16.61
N ASN A 274 14.07 5.94 15.61
CA ASN A 274 15.22 5.33 14.98
C ASN A 274 15.50 6.12 13.70
N SER A 275 16.78 6.40 13.44
CA SER A 275 17.24 7.22 12.32
C SER A 275 16.91 6.65 10.93
N SER A 276 16.48 5.40 10.87
CA SER A 276 16.08 4.70 9.64
C SER A 276 14.80 3.89 9.88
N GLU A 277 13.86 3.97 8.95
CA GLU A 277 12.63 3.17 8.99
C GLU A 277 12.96 1.69 8.81
N GLU A 278 12.63 0.87 9.80
CA GLU A 278 12.81 -0.57 9.74
C GLU A 278 11.77 -1.22 8.80
N PHE A 279 12.06 -2.42 8.28
CA PHE A 279 11.14 -3.09 7.36
C PHE A 279 9.75 -3.32 7.98
N LEU A 280 9.70 -3.75 9.25
CA LEU A 280 8.43 -4.00 9.96
C LEU A 280 7.61 -2.73 10.18
N ASP A 281 8.25 -1.57 10.28
CA ASP A 281 7.61 -0.27 10.39
C ASP A 281 6.87 0.13 9.11
N ILE A 282 7.52 -0.14 7.96
CA ILE A 282 6.94 0.05 6.63
C ILE A 282 5.78 -0.93 6.41
N VAL A 283 5.98 -2.21 6.76
CA VAL A 283 4.94 -3.25 6.66
C VAL A 283 3.74 -2.91 7.56
N SER A 284 3.97 -2.44 8.78
CA SER A 284 2.88 -2.02 9.68
C SER A 284 2.09 -0.85 9.10
N SER A 285 2.78 0.14 8.54
CA SER A 285 2.15 1.29 7.87
C SER A 285 1.34 0.86 6.65
N LEU A 286 1.92 -0.02 5.83
CA LEU A 286 1.28 -0.56 4.63
C LEU A 286 0.05 -1.39 4.99
N LEU A 287 0.14 -2.33 5.92
CA LEU A 287 -0.98 -3.15 6.35
C LEU A 287 -2.07 -2.30 7.00
N ASN A 288 -1.72 -1.36 7.89
CA ASN A 288 -2.74 -0.53 8.52
C ASN A 288 -3.50 0.32 7.50
N SER A 289 -2.77 0.89 6.52
CA SER A 289 -3.37 1.73 5.49
C SER A 289 -4.14 0.92 4.45
N ALA A 290 -3.52 -0.09 3.87
CA ALA A 290 -4.08 -0.89 2.78
C ALA A 290 -5.19 -1.83 3.26
N ALA A 291 -5.02 -2.54 4.39
CA ALA A 291 -6.07 -3.40 4.91
C ALA A 291 -7.22 -2.57 5.49
N GLY A 292 -6.93 -1.47 6.20
CA GLY A 292 -7.94 -0.57 6.73
C GLY A 292 -8.81 0.07 5.64
N TYR A 293 -8.18 0.72 4.66
CA TYR A 293 -8.93 1.31 3.53
C TYR A 293 -9.51 0.26 2.59
N GLY A 294 -8.82 -0.87 2.37
CA GLY A 294 -9.29 -1.96 1.53
C GLY A 294 -10.57 -2.58 2.07
N LEU A 295 -10.62 -2.88 3.38
CA LEU A 295 -11.83 -3.37 4.03
C LEU A 295 -12.95 -2.32 4.00
N PHE A 296 -12.62 -1.06 4.29
CA PHE A 296 -13.57 0.06 4.19
C PHE A 296 -14.21 0.12 2.79
N LEU A 297 -13.39 0.08 1.74
CA LEU A 297 -13.83 0.11 0.34
C LEU A 297 -14.67 -1.11 -0.05
N ILE A 298 -14.28 -2.32 0.37
CA ILE A 298 -15.05 -3.53 0.10
C ILE A 298 -16.45 -3.43 0.72
N ILE A 299 -16.54 -2.99 1.99
CA ILE A 299 -17.81 -2.85 2.69
C ILE A 299 -18.68 -1.80 2.02
N THR A 300 -18.13 -0.62 1.67
CA THR A 300 -18.93 0.43 1.01
C THR A 300 -19.37 0.05 -0.40
N LEU A 301 -18.56 -0.69 -1.18
CA LEU A 301 -18.93 -1.15 -2.51
C LEU A 301 -20.05 -2.20 -2.48
N LEU A 302 -20.03 -3.08 -1.48
CA LEU A 302 -21.04 -4.14 -1.29
C LEU A 302 -22.29 -3.64 -0.57
N ASN A 303 -22.18 -2.57 0.22
CA ASN A 303 -23.27 -1.93 0.93
C ASN A 303 -23.51 -0.53 0.37
N THR A 304 -24.32 -0.44 -0.68
CA THR A 304 -24.67 0.80 -1.39
C THR A 304 -25.38 1.79 -0.46
N SER A 305 -24.59 2.62 0.22
CA SER A 305 -25.04 3.69 1.11
C SER A 305 -25.32 4.98 0.33
N PRO A 306 -26.36 5.75 0.67
CA PRO A 306 -26.59 7.09 0.13
C PRO A 306 -25.47 8.08 0.49
N TYR A 307 -24.67 7.80 1.53
CA TYR A 307 -23.58 8.66 2.01
C TYR A 307 -22.20 8.24 1.50
N PHE A 308 -22.14 7.38 0.47
CA PHE A 308 -20.89 6.79 -0.04
C PHE A 308 -19.78 7.83 -0.26
N GLY A 309 -20.06 8.91 -1.01
CA GLY A 309 -19.06 9.95 -1.30
C GLY A 309 -18.55 10.66 -0.04
N THR A 310 -19.44 10.94 0.92
CA THR A 310 -19.09 11.60 2.18
C THR A 310 -18.24 10.70 3.07
N LEU A 311 -18.55 9.41 3.14
CA LEU A 311 -17.78 8.43 3.91
C LEU A 311 -16.34 8.30 3.39
N HIS A 312 -16.16 8.22 2.07
CA HIS A 312 -14.83 8.19 1.47
C HIS A 312 -14.07 9.52 1.63
N LEU A 313 -14.77 10.66 1.66
CA LEU A 313 -14.16 11.96 1.98
C LEU A 313 -13.62 11.97 3.43
N ILE A 314 -14.40 11.47 4.40
CA ILE A 314 -13.96 11.36 5.80
C ILE A 314 -12.73 10.45 5.89
N ALA A 315 -12.75 9.30 5.22
CA ALA A 315 -11.59 8.40 5.15
C ALA A 315 -10.35 9.12 4.56
N ALA A 316 -10.52 9.88 3.48
CA ALA A 316 -9.44 10.67 2.87
C ALA A 316 -8.84 11.67 3.87
N VAL A 317 -9.69 12.39 4.62
CA VAL A 317 -9.24 13.33 5.66
C VAL A 317 -8.43 12.61 6.75
N VAL A 318 -8.88 11.45 7.23
CA VAL A 318 -8.17 10.66 8.24
C VAL A 318 -6.79 10.24 7.73
N PHE A 319 -6.70 9.62 6.56
CA PHE A 319 -5.43 9.15 6.00
C PHE A 319 -4.46 10.30 5.68
N LEU A 320 -4.95 11.40 5.10
CA LEU A 320 -4.12 12.59 4.83
C LEU A 320 -3.65 13.27 6.12
N THR A 321 -4.47 13.28 7.17
CA THR A 321 -4.07 13.77 8.49
C THR A 321 -2.91 12.94 9.05
N PHE A 322 -3.00 11.60 8.97
CA PHE A 322 -1.86 10.76 9.38
C PHE A 322 -0.61 10.98 8.54
N ALA A 323 -0.75 11.16 7.23
CA ALA A 323 0.39 11.49 6.37
C ALA A 323 1.08 12.80 6.81
N ILE A 324 0.29 13.84 7.13
CA ILE A 324 0.78 15.10 7.68
C ILE A 324 1.49 14.85 9.03
N LEU A 325 0.90 14.07 9.92
CA LEU A 325 1.47 13.79 11.24
C LEU A 325 2.81 13.04 11.15
N PHE A 326 2.91 12.01 10.30
CA PHE A 326 4.16 11.28 10.05
C PHE A 326 5.27 12.19 9.50
N TRP A 327 4.90 13.10 8.59
CA TRP A 327 5.85 14.05 8.03
C TRP A 327 6.34 15.09 9.04
N VAL A 328 5.42 15.71 9.80
CA VAL A 328 5.74 16.78 10.75
C VAL A 328 6.56 16.25 11.93
N ARG A 329 6.24 15.04 12.40
CA ARG A 329 6.90 14.45 13.57
C ARG A 329 8.22 13.78 13.21
N GLU A 330 8.21 12.82 12.28
CA GLU A 330 9.37 11.94 12.01
C GLU A 330 10.07 12.27 10.68
N LYS A 331 9.43 13.05 9.79
CA LYS A 331 9.84 13.18 8.37
C LYS A 331 10.00 11.82 7.68
N SER A 332 9.21 10.84 8.11
CA SER A 332 9.18 9.50 7.52
C SER A 332 8.84 9.60 6.03
N LEU A 333 9.64 8.97 5.17
CA LEU A 333 9.43 8.98 3.73
C LEU A 333 8.38 7.95 3.31
N TYR A 334 8.46 6.72 3.84
CA TYR A 334 7.58 5.63 3.39
C TYR A 334 6.22 5.68 4.07
N SER A 335 6.13 5.88 5.40
CA SER A 335 4.83 6.01 6.07
C SER A 335 4.05 7.21 5.53
N THR A 336 4.69 8.37 5.35
CA THR A 336 4.04 9.54 4.72
C THR A 336 3.55 9.22 3.31
N PHE A 337 4.36 8.55 2.48
CA PHE A 337 3.95 8.14 1.13
C PHE A 337 2.73 7.21 1.16
N ILE A 338 2.76 6.15 1.98
CA ILE A 338 1.69 5.14 2.05
C ILE A 338 0.38 5.79 2.47
N TYR A 339 0.37 6.53 3.58
CA TYR A 339 -0.86 7.18 4.07
C TYR A 339 -1.36 8.28 3.12
N ALA A 340 -0.46 9.05 2.50
CA ALA A 340 -0.86 10.06 1.54
C ALA A 340 -1.51 9.44 0.30
N MET A 341 -0.91 8.38 -0.25
CA MET A 341 -1.45 7.70 -1.43
C MET A 341 -2.79 7.02 -1.15
N THR A 342 -2.95 6.38 0.02
CA THR A 342 -4.25 5.85 0.44
C THR A 342 -5.29 6.95 0.63
N GLY A 343 -4.91 8.09 1.23
CA GLY A 343 -5.79 9.25 1.38
C GLY A 343 -6.23 9.85 0.05
N TYR A 344 -5.33 9.95 -0.92
CA TYR A 344 -5.69 10.38 -2.28
C TYR A 344 -6.54 9.36 -3.02
N ALA A 345 -6.31 8.06 -2.83
CA ALA A 345 -7.18 7.02 -3.39
C ALA A 345 -8.60 7.14 -2.81
N ALA A 346 -8.73 7.38 -1.50
CA ALA A 346 -10.01 7.65 -0.86
C ALA A 346 -10.69 8.90 -1.42
N LEU A 347 -9.94 9.98 -1.61
CA LEU A 347 -10.47 11.21 -2.21
C LEU A 347 -10.93 10.98 -3.66
N SER A 348 -10.17 10.20 -4.44
CA SER A 348 -10.53 9.86 -5.81
C SER A 348 -11.85 9.08 -5.87
N VAL A 349 -12.00 8.07 -4.99
CA VAL A 349 -13.24 7.28 -4.89
C VAL A 349 -14.40 8.19 -4.45
N ALA A 350 -14.19 9.09 -3.49
CA ALA A 350 -15.21 10.06 -3.09
C ALA A 350 -15.69 10.91 -4.29
N ILE A 351 -14.75 11.43 -5.09
CA ILE A 351 -15.08 12.25 -6.27
C ILE A 351 -15.84 11.43 -7.32
N ILE A 352 -15.40 10.20 -7.62
CA ILE A 352 -16.00 9.36 -8.66
C ILE A 352 -17.47 9.07 -8.38
N PHE A 353 -17.80 8.77 -7.12
CA PHE A 353 -19.16 8.38 -6.73
C PHE A 353 -20.04 9.55 -6.29
N GLN A 354 -19.47 10.70 -5.93
CA GLN A 354 -20.25 11.89 -5.54
C GLN A 354 -20.67 12.75 -6.74
N PHE A 355 -19.90 12.75 -7.82
CA PHE A 355 -20.13 13.61 -8.98
C PHE A 355 -20.38 12.81 -10.25
N ASP A 356 -21.32 13.31 -11.06
CA ASP A 356 -21.63 12.73 -12.35
C ASP A 356 -20.50 12.92 -13.37
N LYS A 357 -20.52 12.07 -14.39
CA LYS A 357 -19.69 12.19 -15.58
C LYS A 357 -20.17 13.37 -16.44
N PRO A 358 -19.30 14.26 -16.96
CA PRO A 358 -17.83 14.24 -16.96
C PRO A 358 -17.13 14.94 -15.79
N MET A 359 -17.89 15.61 -14.91
CA MET A 359 -17.35 16.43 -13.82
C MET A 359 -16.38 15.67 -12.91
N ASN A 360 -16.66 14.40 -12.61
CA ASN A 360 -15.74 13.58 -11.80
C ASN A 360 -14.33 13.46 -12.39
N MET A 361 -14.18 13.24 -13.69
CA MET A 361 -12.87 13.13 -14.35
C MET A 361 -12.11 14.46 -14.33
N ILE A 362 -12.82 15.57 -14.46
CA ILE A 362 -12.25 16.92 -14.35
C ILE A 362 -11.78 17.16 -12.91
N LEU A 363 -12.59 16.82 -11.91
CA LEU A 363 -12.20 16.95 -10.50
C LEU A 363 -11.01 16.05 -10.14
N LEU A 364 -10.92 14.83 -10.67
CA LEU A 364 -9.74 13.96 -10.53
C LEU A 364 -8.50 14.59 -11.16
N CYS A 365 -8.65 15.28 -12.29
CA CYS A 365 -7.58 16.03 -12.91
C CYS A 365 -7.09 17.17 -11.99
N TRP A 366 -8.02 17.98 -11.46
CA TRP A 366 -7.69 19.06 -10.52
C TRP A 366 -7.11 18.54 -9.20
N GLN A 367 -7.55 17.37 -8.72
CA GLN A 367 -6.97 16.68 -7.57
C GLN A 367 -5.47 16.42 -7.76
N SER A 368 -5.00 16.16 -9.00
CA SER A 368 -3.57 15.97 -9.28
C SER A 368 -2.71 17.18 -8.87
N LEU A 369 -3.24 18.40 -8.91
CA LEU A 369 -2.54 19.59 -8.43
C LEU A 369 -2.38 19.59 -6.91
N LEU A 370 -3.41 19.15 -6.19
CA LEU A 370 -3.37 18.99 -4.74
C LEU A 370 -2.30 17.97 -4.38
N VAL A 371 -2.33 16.79 -5.01
CA VAL A 371 -1.34 15.71 -4.81
C VAL A 371 0.08 16.20 -5.09
N LEU A 372 0.28 16.96 -6.15
CA LEU A 372 1.61 17.48 -6.49
C LEU A 372 2.09 18.53 -5.49
N SER A 373 1.20 19.42 -5.05
CA SER A 373 1.53 20.47 -4.08
C SER A 373 1.98 19.88 -2.75
N THR A 374 1.28 18.87 -2.27
CA THR A 374 1.64 18.15 -1.04
C THR A 374 2.85 17.26 -1.23
N ALA A 375 3.04 16.63 -2.40
CA ALA A 375 4.24 15.84 -2.72
C ALA A 375 5.53 16.67 -2.59
N VAL A 376 5.47 17.91 -3.06
CA VAL A 376 6.56 18.88 -2.98
C VAL A 376 6.82 19.29 -1.53
N TRP A 377 5.77 19.46 -0.72
CA TRP A 377 5.91 19.74 0.71
C TRP A 377 6.51 18.56 1.49
N PHE A 378 6.08 17.33 1.18
CA PHE A 378 6.62 16.07 1.68
C PHE A 378 7.99 15.71 1.12
N LYS A 379 8.52 16.50 0.17
CA LYS A 379 9.77 16.22 -0.57
C LYS A 379 9.83 14.78 -1.11
N SER A 380 8.69 14.21 -1.51
CA SER A 380 8.59 12.80 -1.89
C SER A 380 8.55 12.62 -3.40
N ARG A 381 9.63 12.06 -3.95
CA ARG A 381 9.72 11.72 -5.39
C ARG A 381 8.71 10.64 -5.79
N PHE A 382 8.39 9.72 -4.89
CA PHE A 382 7.46 8.63 -5.17
C PHE A 382 6.05 9.18 -5.44
N ILE A 383 5.57 10.12 -4.62
CA ILE A 383 4.25 10.74 -4.83
C ILE A 383 4.20 11.47 -6.18
N ILE A 384 5.27 12.19 -6.56
CA ILE A 384 5.32 12.91 -7.86
C ILE A 384 5.19 11.94 -9.04
N VAL A 385 5.95 10.84 -9.02
CA VAL A 385 5.94 9.84 -10.09
C VAL A 385 4.59 9.15 -10.18
N THR A 386 4.05 8.69 -9.05
CA THR A 386 2.75 8.02 -9.02
C THR A 386 1.62 8.96 -9.46
N ASN A 387 1.64 10.23 -9.03
CA ASN A 387 0.67 11.23 -9.47
C ASN A 387 0.72 11.46 -10.99
N PHE A 388 1.91 11.51 -11.59
CA PHE A 388 2.04 11.63 -13.04
C PHE A 388 1.44 10.43 -13.78
N ILE A 389 1.68 9.21 -13.29
CA ILE A 389 1.09 7.99 -13.86
C ILE A 389 -0.44 8.03 -13.73
N ILE A 390 -0.97 8.38 -12.56
CA ILE A 390 -2.42 8.49 -12.33
C ILE A 390 -3.02 9.56 -13.23
N PHE A 391 -2.40 10.74 -13.35
CA PHE A 391 -2.85 11.80 -14.24
C PHE A 391 -2.94 11.31 -15.70
N MET A 392 -1.94 10.58 -16.18
CA MET A 392 -1.95 9.97 -17.51
C MET A 392 -3.08 8.95 -17.67
N LEU A 393 -3.30 8.10 -16.67
CA LEU A 393 -4.41 7.13 -16.69
C LEU A 393 -5.77 7.83 -16.72
N VAL A 394 -5.96 8.91 -15.96
CA VAL A 394 -7.21 9.70 -15.98
C VAL A 394 -7.39 10.38 -17.35
N LEU A 395 -6.32 10.93 -17.94
CA LEU A 395 -6.36 11.51 -19.29
C LEU A 395 -6.77 10.47 -20.35
N ILE A 396 -6.16 9.27 -20.32
CA ILE A 396 -6.49 8.17 -21.23
C ILE A 396 -7.93 7.71 -21.01
N ALA A 397 -8.35 7.54 -19.75
CA ALA A 397 -9.72 7.16 -19.42
C ALA A 397 -10.74 8.19 -19.93
N TYR A 398 -10.42 9.48 -19.87
CA TYR A 398 -11.23 10.56 -20.44
C TYR A 398 -11.35 10.42 -21.97
N LEU A 399 -10.23 10.21 -22.68
CA LEU A 399 -10.24 10.00 -24.12
C LEU A 399 -11.07 8.78 -24.56
N VAL A 400 -10.99 7.68 -23.81
CA VAL A 400 -11.73 6.45 -24.12
C VAL A 400 -13.22 6.60 -23.78
N SER A 401 -13.55 7.38 -22.75
CA SER A 401 -14.94 7.56 -22.31
C SER A 401 -15.70 8.59 -23.15
N TYR A 402 -15.02 9.59 -23.70
CA TYR A 402 -15.63 10.69 -24.45
C TYR A 402 -15.09 10.79 -25.86
N TRP A 403 -15.93 10.43 -26.83
CA TRP A 403 -15.65 10.56 -28.25
C TRP A 403 -15.67 12.02 -28.73
N THR A 404 -16.40 12.90 -28.04
CA THR A 404 -16.46 14.33 -28.32
C THR A 404 -15.88 15.14 -27.17
N LEU A 405 -14.82 15.89 -27.46
CA LEU A 405 -14.19 16.78 -26.48
C LEU A 405 -15.05 18.03 -26.30
N GLN A 406 -15.36 18.34 -25.03
CA GLN A 406 -16.02 19.58 -24.65
C GLN A 406 -15.00 20.62 -24.14
N VAL A 407 -15.46 21.86 -23.94
CA VAL A 407 -14.63 22.97 -23.41
C VAL A 407 -13.95 22.59 -22.08
N GLU A 408 -14.62 21.78 -21.26
CA GLU A 408 -14.12 21.34 -19.95
C GLU A 408 -12.82 20.52 -20.04
N ALA A 409 -12.55 19.90 -21.19
CA ALA A 409 -11.32 19.13 -21.46
C ALA A 409 -10.06 20.00 -21.40
N ILE A 410 -10.19 21.34 -21.54
CA ILE A 410 -9.08 22.30 -21.36
C ILE A 410 -8.45 22.15 -19.96
N SER A 411 -9.23 21.71 -18.95
CA SER A 411 -8.76 21.49 -17.58
C SER A 411 -7.54 20.58 -17.49
N PHE A 412 -7.42 19.56 -18.35
CA PHE A 412 -6.25 18.69 -18.39
C PHE A 412 -4.98 19.40 -18.83
N GLY A 413 -5.09 20.26 -19.84
CA GLY A 413 -3.96 21.08 -20.31
C GLY A 413 -3.56 22.13 -19.29
N LEU A 414 -4.53 22.79 -18.66
CA LEU A 414 -4.27 23.76 -17.58
C LEU A 414 -3.61 23.08 -16.38
N THR A 415 -4.12 21.94 -15.95
CA THR A 415 -3.53 21.14 -14.87
C THR A 415 -2.09 20.76 -15.21
N ALA A 416 -1.80 20.33 -16.44
CA ALA A 416 -0.43 20.01 -16.85
C ALA A 416 0.51 21.24 -16.80
N LEU A 417 0.06 22.42 -17.24
CA LEU A 417 0.84 23.66 -17.14
C LEU A 417 1.13 24.05 -15.68
N ILE A 418 0.10 24.01 -14.83
CA ILE A 418 0.23 24.35 -13.41
C ILE A 418 1.14 23.33 -12.72
N SER A 419 1.00 22.04 -13.01
CA SER A 419 1.87 20.98 -12.51
C SER A 419 3.34 21.20 -12.87
N ALA A 420 3.62 21.52 -14.13
CA ALA A 420 4.98 21.85 -14.57
C ALA A 420 5.54 23.08 -13.83
N ARG A 421 4.68 24.06 -13.51
CA ARG A 421 5.09 25.25 -12.76
C ARG A 421 5.38 24.95 -11.30
N ILE A 422 4.54 24.18 -10.62
CA ILE A 422 4.74 23.77 -9.22
C ILE A 422 6.08 23.04 -9.08
N LEU A 423 6.38 22.10 -9.99
CA LEU A 423 7.65 21.38 -10.00
C LEU A 423 8.85 22.31 -10.26
N ASN A 424 8.68 23.32 -11.13
CA ASN A 424 9.77 24.27 -11.42
C ASN A 424 10.10 25.18 -10.23
N TRP A 425 9.11 25.52 -9.41
CA TRP A 425 9.31 26.42 -8.25
C TRP A 425 10.18 25.78 -7.17
N GLN A 426 10.13 24.46 -7.02
CA GLN A 426 10.88 23.74 -5.98
C GLN A 426 11.99 22.85 -6.55
N LYS A 427 12.55 23.28 -7.70
CA LYS A 427 13.59 22.56 -8.44
C LYS A 427 14.81 22.22 -7.56
N ASP A 428 15.23 23.14 -6.70
CA ASP A 428 16.43 22.93 -5.85
C ASP A 428 16.19 21.95 -4.69
N ARG A 429 14.92 21.63 -4.39
CA ARG A 429 14.54 20.67 -3.35
C ARG A 429 14.32 19.25 -3.88
N LEU A 430 14.34 19.06 -5.20
CA LEU A 430 13.92 17.83 -5.87
C LEU A 430 15.01 17.33 -6.82
N GLU A 431 15.31 16.03 -6.79
CA GLU A 431 16.33 15.41 -7.64
C GLU A 431 16.04 15.53 -9.15
N LEU A 432 17.07 15.33 -9.97
CA LEU A 432 17.09 15.45 -11.45
C LEU A 432 15.93 14.75 -12.18
N LYS A 433 15.39 13.63 -11.68
CA LYS A 433 14.27 12.91 -12.33
C LYS A 433 12.99 13.76 -12.45
N THR A 434 12.80 14.75 -11.57
CA THR A 434 11.63 15.64 -11.63
C THR A 434 11.66 16.61 -12.81
N GLU A 435 12.84 16.89 -13.39
CA GLU A 435 12.96 17.69 -14.61
C GLU A 435 12.31 16.98 -15.82
N GLN A 436 12.43 15.65 -15.91
CA GLN A 436 11.82 14.84 -16.96
C GLN A 436 10.29 14.89 -16.86
N MET A 437 9.74 14.68 -15.66
CA MET A 437 8.30 14.77 -15.41
C MET A 437 7.73 16.16 -15.72
N ARG A 438 8.45 17.23 -15.34
CA ARG A 438 8.07 18.59 -15.71
C ARG A 438 7.99 18.77 -17.22
N ASN A 439 8.97 18.25 -17.97
CA ASN A 439 8.96 18.35 -19.43
C ASN A 439 7.81 17.55 -20.04
N ALA A 440 7.51 16.37 -19.49
CA ALA A 440 6.39 15.56 -19.93
C ALA A 440 5.05 16.31 -19.75
N TYR A 441 4.82 16.96 -18.61
CA TYR A 441 3.65 17.82 -18.41
C TYR A 441 3.58 18.97 -19.43
N LEU A 442 4.69 19.64 -19.74
CA LEU A 442 4.71 20.70 -20.75
C LEU A 442 4.41 20.16 -22.17
N ILE A 443 4.92 18.97 -22.50
CA ILE A 443 4.63 18.31 -23.77
C ILE A 443 3.14 17.95 -23.86
N ILE A 444 2.56 17.41 -22.79
CA ILE A 444 1.12 17.11 -22.73
C ILE A 444 0.32 18.39 -22.95
N ALA A 445 0.63 19.48 -22.23
CA ALA A 445 -0.04 20.76 -22.43
C ALA A 445 0.13 21.33 -23.85
N LEU A 446 1.31 21.15 -24.46
CA LEU A 446 1.61 21.63 -25.81
C LEU A 446 0.73 20.96 -26.85
N PHE A 447 0.44 19.67 -26.73
CA PHE A 447 -0.40 18.95 -27.70
C PHE A 447 -1.88 18.97 -27.32
N TRP A 448 -2.19 18.85 -26.03
CA TRP A 448 -3.56 18.73 -25.55
C TRP A 448 -4.38 20.00 -25.76
N ILE A 449 -3.87 21.18 -25.40
CA ILE A 449 -4.64 22.42 -25.50
C ILE A 449 -4.97 22.76 -26.97
N PRO A 450 -4.02 22.71 -27.92
CA PRO A 450 -4.35 22.87 -29.34
C PRO A 450 -5.34 21.84 -29.86
N TYR A 451 -5.22 20.57 -29.43
CA TYR A 451 -6.14 19.52 -29.85
C TYR A 451 -7.58 19.76 -29.36
N VAL A 452 -7.74 20.16 -28.09
CA VAL A 452 -9.06 20.54 -27.56
C VAL A 452 -9.61 21.75 -28.33
N PHE A 453 -8.79 22.76 -28.63
CA PHE A 453 -9.25 23.92 -29.39
C PHE A 453 -9.71 23.55 -30.80
N TYR A 454 -9.03 22.61 -31.45
CA TYR A 454 -9.43 22.09 -32.75
C TYR A 454 -10.78 21.35 -32.71
N CYS A 455 -11.05 20.58 -31.66
CA CYS A 455 -12.29 19.82 -31.53
C CYS A 455 -13.48 20.67 -31.04
N VAL A 456 -13.23 21.67 -30.19
CA VAL A 456 -14.28 22.44 -29.50
C VAL A 456 -14.73 23.65 -30.29
N PHE A 457 -13.81 24.39 -30.92
CA PHE A 457 -14.17 25.58 -31.66
C PHE A 457 -14.66 25.22 -33.07
N PRO A 458 -15.66 25.95 -33.61
CA PRO A 458 -16.02 25.83 -35.02
C PRO A 458 -14.78 26.06 -35.90
N SER A 459 -14.72 25.41 -37.08
CA SER A 459 -13.57 25.49 -38.00
C SER A 459 -13.14 26.92 -38.37
N VAL A 460 -14.08 27.88 -38.30
CA VAL A 460 -13.88 29.32 -38.52
C VAL A 460 -13.17 30.02 -37.34
N TYR A 461 -13.03 29.41 -36.17
CA TYR A 461 -12.39 30.07 -35.01
C TYR A 461 -11.15 29.33 -34.51
N VAL A 462 -10.86 28.13 -35.04
CA VAL A 462 -9.70 27.32 -34.63
C VAL A 462 -8.37 28.06 -34.89
N GLY A 463 -8.20 28.68 -36.06
CA GLY A 463 -6.96 29.40 -36.37
C GLY A 463 -6.72 30.58 -35.42
N LEU A 464 -7.78 31.35 -35.12
CA LEU A 464 -7.72 32.50 -34.22
C LEU A 464 -7.47 32.06 -32.77
N SER A 465 -8.10 30.98 -32.31
CA SER A 465 -7.89 30.46 -30.95
C SER A 465 -6.47 29.92 -30.73
N LEU A 466 -5.88 29.27 -31.74
CA LEU A 466 -4.47 28.83 -31.69
C LEU A 466 -3.49 30.01 -31.74
N LEU A 467 -3.78 31.07 -32.50
CA LEU A 467 -2.99 32.32 -32.46
C LEU A 467 -3.03 32.95 -31.06
N LEU A 468 -4.22 33.03 -30.46
CA LEU A 468 -4.39 33.52 -29.09
C LEU A 468 -3.59 32.69 -28.07
N LEU A 469 -3.62 31.36 -28.22
CA LEU A 469 -2.86 30.45 -27.37
C LEU A 469 -1.34 30.65 -27.51
N SER A 470 -0.84 30.81 -28.73
CA SER A 470 0.58 31.14 -28.97
C SER A 470 0.98 32.45 -28.29
N LEU A 471 0.14 33.48 -28.39
CA LEU A 471 0.36 34.76 -27.73
C LEU A 471 0.35 34.64 -26.19
N ALA A 472 -0.53 33.80 -25.65
CA ALA A 472 -0.57 33.48 -24.22
C ALA A 472 0.73 32.79 -23.76
N TYR A 473 1.23 31.78 -24.48
CA TYR A 473 2.52 31.14 -24.19
C TYR A 473 3.70 32.10 -24.31
N PHE A 474 3.68 33.00 -25.29
CA PHE A 474 4.72 34.01 -25.45
C PHE A 474 4.73 34.99 -24.26
N SER A 475 3.55 35.41 -23.81
CA SER A 475 3.38 36.26 -22.63
C SER A 475 3.88 35.56 -21.37
N MET A 476 3.53 34.28 -21.16
CA MET A 476 4.05 33.47 -20.07
C MET A 476 5.58 33.33 -20.12
N SER A 477 6.17 33.15 -21.30
CA SER A 477 7.63 33.07 -21.44
C SER A 477 8.33 34.35 -20.97
N LYS A 478 7.77 35.53 -21.27
CA LYS A 478 8.30 36.82 -20.84
C LYS A 478 8.18 37.03 -19.33
N ILE A 479 7.02 36.71 -18.76
CA ILE A 479 6.74 36.86 -17.32
C ILE A 479 7.63 35.90 -16.51
N LEU A 480 7.71 34.65 -16.93
CA LEU A 480 8.42 33.58 -16.20
C LEU A 480 9.91 33.49 -16.56
N LYS A 481 10.40 34.27 -17.54
CA LYS A 481 11.78 34.25 -18.06
C LYS A 481 12.28 32.83 -18.38
N ASN A 482 11.41 31.98 -18.94
CA ASN A 482 11.71 30.57 -19.18
C ASN A 482 11.67 30.23 -20.68
N LEU A 483 12.74 29.59 -21.16
CA LEU A 483 12.95 29.22 -22.56
C LEU A 483 11.98 28.13 -23.05
N LYS A 484 11.42 27.30 -22.17
CA LYS A 484 10.51 26.20 -22.59
C LYS A 484 9.16 26.71 -23.06
N TYR A 485 8.57 27.68 -22.35
CA TYR A 485 7.35 28.37 -22.78
C TYR A 485 7.53 29.12 -24.10
N ARG A 486 8.77 29.59 -24.35
CA ARG A 486 9.14 30.23 -25.61
C ARG A 486 9.05 29.25 -26.79
N TRP A 487 9.55 28.03 -26.60
CA TRP A 487 9.43 26.97 -27.58
C TRP A 487 7.98 26.53 -27.79
N MET A 488 7.19 26.45 -26.72
CA MET A 488 5.74 26.16 -26.83
C MET A 488 5.03 27.21 -27.70
N ALA A 489 5.29 28.50 -27.48
CA ALA A 489 4.70 29.58 -28.27
C ALA A 489 5.02 29.43 -29.78
N VAL A 490 6.28 29.15 -30.12
CA VAL A 490 6.73 28.95 -31.51
C VAL A 490 6.08 27.71 -32.12
N MET A 491 6.04 26.60 -31.39
CA MET A 491 5.44 25.35 -31.89
C MET A 491 3.94 25.50 -32.11
N THR A 492 3.22 26.13 -31.19
CA THR A 492 1.78 26.45 -31.39
C THR A 492 1.58 27.40 -32.58
N LEU A 493 2.48 28.37 -32.77
CA LEU A 493 2.42 29.26 -33.92
C LEU A 493 2.63 28.50 -35.24
N LEU A 494 3.60 27.58 -35.29
CA LEU A 494 3.83 26.72 -36.45
C LEU A 494 2.62 25.84 -36.76
N ILE A 495 2.01 25.22 -35.74
CA ILE A 495 0.75 24.48 -35.89
C ILE A 495 -0.34 25.37 -36.46
N THR A 496 -0.41 26.63 -36.01
CA THR A 496 -1.42 27.58 -36.48
C THR A 496 -1.21 27.95 -37.95
N VAL A 497 0.03 28.23 -38.35
CA VAL A 497 0.38 28.54 -39.75
C VAL A 497 0.06 27.34 -40.65
N PHE A 498 0.43 26.13 -40.22
CA PHE A 498 0.12 24.91 -40.95
C PHE A 498 -1.39 24.71 -41.10
N TYR A 499 -2.16 24.87 -40.02
CA TYR A 499 -3.62 24.79 -40.06
C TYR A 499 -4.23 25.81 -41.02
N LEU A 500 -3.79 27.07 -40.97
CA LEU A 500 -4.27 28.12 -41.88
C LEU A 500 -3.88 27.87 -43.34
N MET A 501 -2.72 27.28 -43.61
CA MET A 501 -2.35 26.88 -44.97
C MET A 501 -3.25 25.76 -45.51
N VAL A 502 -3.52 24.73 -44.72
CA VAL A 502 -4.32 23.58 -45.18
C VAL A 502 -5.82 23.89 -45.22
N PHE A 503 -6.37 24.40 -44.14
CA PHE A 503 -7.81 24.63 -43.97
C PHE A 503 -8.23 26.06 -44.32
N GLY A 504 -7.36 27.04 -44.13
CA GLY A 504 -7.66 28.43 -44.50
C GLY A 504 -7.79 28.59 -46.01
N ILE A 505 -6.99 27.90 -46.82
CA ILE A 505 -7.09 27.96 -48.29
C ILE A 505 -8.40 27.31 -48.81
N THR A 506 -8.85 26.24 -48.15
CA THR A 506 -10.02 25.44 -48.57
C THR A 506 -11.36 25.97 -48.07
N ASN A 507 -11.37 26.94 -47.13
CA ASN A 507 -12.60 27.47 -46.56
C ASN A 507 -13.41 28.33 -47.57
N PRO A 508 -14.72 28.13 -47.76
CA PRO A 508 -15.51 28.92 -48.72
C PRO A 508 -15.69 30.39 -48.34
N ASP A 509 -15.53 30.76 -47.06
CA ASP A 509 -15.69 32.14 -46.60
C ASP A 509 -14.44 33.00 -46.86
N THR A 510 -14.59 34.00 -47.74
CA THR A 510 -13.51 34.91 -48.16
C THR A 510 -13.13 35.91 -47.06
N THR A 511 -14.08 36.28 -46.19
CA THR A 511 -13.85 37.24 -45.10
C THR A 511 -12.98 36.61 -44.02
N TYR A 512 -13.27 35.36 -43.65
CA TYR A 512 -12.49 34.61 -42.68
C TYR A 512 -11.04 34.39 -43.11
N LYS A 513 -10.83 34.07 -44.40
CA LYS A 513 -9.51 33.94 -45.01
C LYS A 513 -8.67 35.19 -44.79
N ILE A 514 -9.19 36.35 -45.21
CA ILE A 514 -8.46 37.62 -45.12
C ILE A 514 -8.11 37.95 -43.67
N ILE A 515 -9.08 37.85 -42.75
CA ILE A 515 -8.88 38.18 -41.34
C ILE A 515 -7.85 37.25 -40.68
N SER A 516 -7.93 35.94 -40.93
CA SER A 516 -7.03 34.96 -40.31
C SER A 516 -5.59 35.07 -40.81
N PHE A 517 -5.39 35.27 -42.12
CA PHE A 517 -4.05 35.46 -42.68
C PHE A 517 -3.44 36.79 -42.23
N LEU A 518 -4.23 37.87 -42.15
CA LEU A 518 -3.76 39.16 -41.65
C LEU A 518 -3.40 39.10 -40.16
N ALA A 519 -4.25 38.49 -39.34
CA ALA A 519 -3.98 38.28 -37.92
C ALA A 519 -2.73 37.43 -37.68
N ALA A 520 -2.57 36.33 -38.42
CA ALA A 520 -1.37 35.49 -38.35
C ALA A 520 -0.10 36.26 -38.75
N GLY A 521 -0.17 37.06 -39.83
CA GLY A 521 0.92 37.91 -40.29
C GLY A 521 1.36 38.94 -39.25
N ILE A 522 0.40 39.63 -38.62
CA ILE A 522 0.68 40.58 -37.54
C ILE A 522 1.35 39.88 -36.35
N VAL A 523 0.84 38.74 -35.91
CA VAL A 523 1.41 37.98 -34.79
C VAL A 523 2.83 37.48 -35.11
N LEU A 524 3.09 37.01 -36.34
CA LEU A 524 4.43 36.64 -36.81
C LEU A 524 5.42 37.80 -36.77
N ILE A 525 5.01 38.98 -37.25
CA ILE A 525 5.85 40.19 -37.22
C ILE A 525 6.13 40.63 -35.78
N LEU A 526 5.09 40.68 -34.93
CA LEU A 526 5.22 41.08 -33.53
C LEU A 526 6.11 40.13 -32.73
N THR A 527 5.92 38.81 -32.91
CA THR A 527 6.77 37.81 -32.26
C THR A 527 8.21 37.94 -32.76
N SER A 528 8.45 37.97 -34.07
CA SER A 528 9.79 38.15 -34.67
C SER A 528 10.52 39.40 -34.14
N ALA A 529 9.84 40.56 -34.12
CA ALA A 529 10.39 41.80 -33.59
C ALA A 529 10.75 41.69 -32.10
N ALA A 530 9.91 41.02 -31.30
CA ALA A 530 10.17 40.78 -29.89
C ALA A 530 11.37 39.84 -29.66
N TYR A 531 11.54 38.79 -30.48
CA TYR A 531 12.72 37.91 -30.44
C TYR A 531 14.01 38.65 -30.79
N SER A 532 13.98 39.49 -31.82
CA SER A 532 15.14 40.31 -32.22
C SER A 532 15.61 41.23 -31.08
N ARG A 533 14.67 41.87 -30.37
CA ARG A 533 14.97 42.71 -29.19
C ARG A 533 15.55 41.92 -28.01
N ILE A 534 15.08 40.69 -27.76
CA ILE A 534 15.63 39.83 -26.70
C ILE A 534 17.06 39.42 -27.05
N LYS A 535 17.32 38.98 -28.29
CA LYS A 535 18.66 38.60 -28.76
C LYS A 535 19.65 39.77 -28.66
N ALA A 536 19.24 40.97 -29.04
CA ALA A 536 20.05 42.18 -28.93
C ALA A 536 20.41 42.56 -27.47
N LYS A 537 19.53 42.27 -26.49
CA LYS A 537 19.81 42.51 -25.06
C LYS A 537 20.74 41.47 -24.44
N THR A 538 20.70 40.21 -24.89
CA THR A 538 21.60 39.16 -24.39
C THR A 538 23.04 39.38 -24.89
N ILE A 539 23.20 39.84 -26.13
CA ILE A 539 24.52 40.16 -26.74
C ILE A 539 25.18 41.37 -26.06
N LYS A 540 24.42 42.31 -25.51
CA LYS A 540 24.95 43.46 -24.74
C LYS A 540 25.36 43.15 -23.29
N LYS A 541 25.13 41.91 -22.80
CA LYS A 541 25.40 41.48 -21.42
C LYS A 541 26.54 40.46 -21.30
N VAL A 542 27.07 40.00 -22.43
CA VAL A 542 28.38 39.35 -22.56
C VAL A 542 29.35 40.44 -22.96
#